data_AF-A0A9Q4RBQ3-F1
#
_entry.id   AF-A0A9Q4RBQ3-F1
#
_cell.length_a   1.000
_cell.length_b   1.000
_cell.length_c   1.000
_cell.angle_alpha   90.00
_cell.angle_beta   90.00
_cell.angle_gamma   90.00
#
_symmetry.space_group_name_H-M   'P 1'
#
loop_
_entity.id
_entity.type
_entity.pdbx_description
1 polymer ?
#
loop_
_entity_poly.entity_id
_entity_poly.type
_entity_poly.pdbx_seq_one_letter_code
_entity_poly.pdbx_strand_id
1 'polypeptide(L)'
;KYYDYGTYTSTGAIDNRHSGLRGRLCLTKYMDDEQADRYRERYPELEIVQPAYSIIESDESAPDDANISNPDNETGYKYGNTYVMNAHVAAILKKRHRVLAKVTKKPTSRKVEMAGQTVDVNNPDGEMTYCPLDDTSSNKYYDGSAAKLDSSEGDWMMYEPFFWSKGVNDYLNEKYYSCYSSNGPDDMPPVPDVTVLTLDDIKDTQGGFLTERKLLSGKPTLKDSYSTDKTYSVCKVDVQGYKRVRFPSVPGTGLVGSLFVDGSGNVVKTIVVPTIGLKFEAGMYLISDVPEDATALHFSILNTAEFDKVVLSNSDKIEDMEPDWVANEEHLCAVVGSSVVGSKLRSCITGNSTTASMNWIDFHYYSVQRGMQQIDALMHSRIANLFYARYGRRDSQEQCGGGQHTNNRITGGTAGYGMQDTIGYDEAYKINDKITNSIVDGSIHQYAWYRGQDEYGSPTVTQVNNISCLGYEDIYGHKYEMMDGVDLPNDSGNQGKWRIWMPDGTVRWVKGKTTSDQWITGVAHGKYMDIVPVGTANGSSSTYYCDKYWISTAASRVVFRGYSNSYAYGGVSFAHASNDASYSYSSIGSRLAFRGKLVRAESVEAYKAIREVL
;
A
#
# COMPACT_ATOMS: atom_id res chain seq x y z
N LYS A 1 13.20 -33.71 -3.53
CA LYS A 1 13.90 -34.98 -3.85
C LYS A 1 13.29 -35.47 -5.15
N TYR A 2 14.10 -35.72 -6.18
CA TYR A 2 13.60 -36.31 -7.42
C TYR A 2 13.25 -37.78 -7.19
N TYR A 3 12.14 -38.21 -7.76
CA TYR A 3 11.78 -39.62 -7.82
C TYR A 3 12.18 -40.15 -9.19
N ASP A 4 13.22 -40.99 -9.23
CA ASP A 4 13.69 -41.66 -10.44
C ASP A 4 12.97 -43.00 -10.59
N TYR A 5 11.74 -42.94 -11.10
CA TYR A 5 11.04 -44.12 -11.58
C TYR A 5 11.32 -44.25 -13.08
N GLY A 6 11.97 -45.35 -13.49
CA GLY A 6 12.09 -45.68 -14.91
C GLY A 6 10.71 -46.01 -15.47
N THR A 7 10.33 -45.41 -16.61
CA THR A 7 9.05 -45.70 -17.25
C THR A 7 9.22 -46.39 -18.59
N TYR A 8 8.13 -47.00 -19.04
CA TYR A 8 8.02 -47.65 -20.34
C TYR A 8 6.90 -46.99 -21.13
N THR A 9 7.14 -46.76 -22.41
CA THR A 9 6.10 -46.40 -23.39
C THR A 9 5.05 -47.53 -23.50
N SER A 10 3.91 -47.25 -24.15
CA SER A 10 2.89 -48.27 -24.45
C SER A 10 3.39 -49.43 -25.31
N THR A 11 4.55 -49.28 -25.96
CA THR A 11 5.22 -50.33 -26.74
C THR A 11 6.31 -51.07 -25.95
N GLY A 12 6.47 -50.80 -24.65
CA GLY A 12 7.48 -51.43 -23.80
C GLY A 12 8.91 -50.89 -23.98
N ALA A 13 9.10 -49.81 -24.75
CA ALA A 13 10.39 -49.15 -24.86
C ALA A 13 10.65 -48.28 -23.63
N ILE A 14 11.89 -48.27 -23.14
CA ILE A 14 12.33 -47.44 -22.02
C ILE A 14 12.12 -45.95 -22.38
N ASP A 15 11.35 -45.23 -21.57
CA ASP A 15 11.18 -43.79 -21.65
C ASP A 15 11.85 -43.12 -20.46
N ASN A 16 13.12 -42.77 -20.63
CA ASN A 16 13.89 -42.06 -19.60
C ASN A 16 13.65 -40.53 -19.63
N ARG A 17 12.75 -40.04 -20.50
CA ARG A 17 12.43 -38.62 -20.63
C ARG A 17 11.18 -38.24 -19.83
N HIS A 18 10.28 -39.18 -19.56
CA HIS A 18 9.04 -38.94 -18.83
C HIS A 18 8.97 -39.88 -17.62
N SER A 19 8.81 -39.34 -16.41
CA SER A 19 8.67 -40.16 -15.19
C SER A 19 7.31 -40.85 -15.06
N GLY A 20 6.38 -40.60 -15.99
CA GLY A 20 5.00 -41.06 -15.93
C GLY A 20 4.17 -40.43 -14.80
N LEU A 21 4.73 -39.46 -14.06
CA LEU A 21 3.98 -38.62 -13.13
C LEU A 21 3.04 -37.72 -13.94
N ARG A 22 1.75 -37.97 -13.80
CA ARG A 22 0.67 -37.23 -14.44
C ARG A 22 -0.27 -36.66 -13.39
N GLY A 23 -0.91 -35.54 -13.69
CA GLY A 23 -1.93 -34.92 -12.86
C GLY A 23 -1.59 -33.49 -12.49
N ARG A 24 -2.18 -32.98 -11.41
CA ARG A 24 -2.00 -31.60 -10.95
C ARG A 24 -1.50 -31.57 -9.51
N LEU A 25 -0.38 -30.89 -9.29
CA LEU A 25 0.24 -30.66 -7.99
C LEU A 25 0.13 -29.17 -7.64
N CYS A 26 -0.77 -28.84 -6.70
CA CYS A 26 -0.88 -27.49 -6.16
C CYS A 26 0.03 -27.35 -4.93
N LEU A 27 1.01 -26.47 -5.01
CA LEU A 27 1.96 -26.21 -3.93
C LEU A 27 1.31 -25.32 -2.85
N THR A 28 1.65 -25.60 -1.60
CA THR A 28 1.23 -24.78 -0.44
C THR A 28 2.24 -23.71 -0.06
N LYS A 29 3.46 -23.81 -0.60
CA LYS A 29 4.53 -22.81 -0.47
C LYS A 29 5.09 -22.54 -1.86
N TYR A 30 5.42 -21.29 -2.13
CA TYR A 30 5.99 -20.91 -3.41
C TYR A 30 7.37 -21.55 -3.58
N MET A 31 7.60 -22.17 -4.73
CA MET A 31 8.89 -22.72 -5.13
C MET A 31 9.58 -21.73 -6.07
N ASP A 32 10.89 -21.51 -5.95
CA ASP A 32 11.61 -20.65 -6.91
C ASP A 32 11.34 -21.06 -8.37
N ASP A 33 11.16 -20.09 -9.28
CA ASP A 33 10.74 -20.36 -10.66
C ASP A 33 11.73 -21.23 -11.43
N GLU A 34 13.05 -21.05 -11.22
CA GLU A 34 14.07 -21.88 -11.88
C GLU A 34 13.94 -23.33 -11.39
N GLN A 35 13.67 -23.51 -10.09
CA GLN A 35 13.43 -24.83 -9.54
C GLN A 35 12.11 -25.44 -10.06
N ALA A 36 11.04 -24.66 -10.15
CA ALA A 36 9.76 -25.10 -10.69
C ALA A 36 9.90 -25.51 -12.16
N ASP A 37 10.64 -24.73 -12.97
CA ASP A 37 10.91 -25.03 -14.38
C ASP A 37 11.72 -26.31 -14.53
N ARG A 38 12.72 -26.55 -13.69
CA ARG A 38 13.45 -27.84 -13.66
C ARG A 38 12.52 -29.02 -13.38
N TYR A 39 11.53 -28.87 -12.50
CA TYR A 39 10.53 -29.92 -12.28
C TYR A 39 9.56 -30.07 -13.45
N ARG A 40 9.13 -28.97 -14.08
CA ARG A 40 8.26 -29.00 -15.28
C ARG A 40 8.96 -29.68 -16.46
N GLU A 41 10.24 -29.39 -16.67
CA GLU A 41 11.06 -30.02 -17.72
C GLU A 41 11.21 -31.53 -17.47
N ARG A 42 11.43 -31.92 -16.20
CA ARG A 42 11.57 -33.33 -15.82
C ARG A 42 10.24 -34.10 -15.83
N TYR A 43 9.13 -33.42 -15.54
CA TYR A 43 7.79 -34.00 -15.37
C TYR A 43 6.76 -33.24 -16.23
N PRO A 44 6.86 -33.26 -17.57
CA PRO A 44 6.06 -32.39 -18.44
C PRO A 44 4.57 -32.78 -18.50
N GLU A 45 4.20 -33.96 -17.98
CA GLU A 45 2.80 -34.39 -17.85
C GLU A 45 2.21 -34.08 -16.46
N LEU A 46 3.01 -33.52 -15.54
CA LEU A 46 2.59 -33.06 -14.22
C LEU A 46 2.43 -31.54 -14.23
N GLU A 47 1.21 -31.08 -14.06
CA GLU A 47 0.91 -29.66 -13.90
C GLU A 47 1.32 -29.21 -12.49
N ILE A 48 2.39 -28.42 -12.38
CA ILE A 48 2.85 -27.84 -11.11
C ILE A 48 2.29 -26.43 -10.98
N VAL A 49 1.37 -26.26 -10.04
CA VAL A 49 0.67 -25.00 -9.76
C VAL A 49 1.25 -24.38 -8.50
N GLN A 50 1.86 -23.21 -8.63
CA GLN A 50 2.33 -22.40 -7.51
C GLN A 50 1.13 -21.88 -6.69
N PRO A 51 1.32 -21.46 -5.43
CA PRO A 51 0.30 -20.68 -4.73
C PRO A 51 -0.12 -19.48 -5.58
N ALA A 52 -1.41 -19.13 -5.53
CA ALA A 52 -1.93 -18.02 -6.33
C ALA A 52 -1.56 -16.63 -5.74
N TYR A 53 -1.08 -16.60 -4.49
CA TYR A 53 -0.68 -15.40 -3.78
C TYR A 53 0.27 -15.76 -2.62
N SER A 54 0.98 -14.76 -2.12
CA SER A 54 1.80 -14.82 -0.91
C SER A 54 1.18 -13.98 0.20
N ILE A 55 1.43 -14.35 1.46
CA ILE A 55 0.95 -13.61 2.64
C ILE A 55 2.14 -13.02 3.40
N ILE A 56 1.96 -11.83 3.97
CA ILE A 56 2.85 -11.20 4.92
C ILE A 56 2.07 -10.95 6.20
N GLU A 57 2.64 -11.27 7.36
CA GLU A 57 2.06 -11.05 8.69
C GLU A 57 2.81 -9.91 9.39
N SER A 58 2.08 -8.96 9.95
CA SER A 58 2.63 -7.89 10.80
C SER A 58 2.05 -8.02 12.20
N ASP A 59 2.92 -7.99 13.22
CA ASP A 59 2.52 -8.06 14.64
C ASP A 59 2.32 -6.65 15.21
N GLU A 60 1.07 -6.19 15.25
CA GLU A 60 0.72 -4.83 15.68
C GLU A 60 0.71 -4.67 17.21
N SER A 61 0.93 -5.76 17.98
CA SER A 61 1.14 -5.70 19.43
C SER A 61 2.58 -5.28 19.78
N ALA A 62 3.53 -5.53 18.88
CA ALA A 62 4.94 -5.22 19.06
C ALA A 62 5.24 -3.73 18.78
N PRO A 63 5.78 -2.97 19.75
CA PRO A 63 6.25 -1.60 19.53
C PRO A 63 7.62 -1.60 18.84
N ASP A 64 7.68 -2.12 17.62
CA ASP A 64 8.90 -2.28 16.81
C ASP A 64 8.58 -1.95 15.35
N ASP A 65 9.52 -1.34 14.63
CA ASP A 65 9.37 -1.07 13.20
C ASP A 65 9.59 -2.32 12.35
N ALA A 66 10.43 -3.25 12.81
CA ALA A 66 10.78 -4.49 12.13
C ALA A 66 9.91 -5.68 12.58
N ASN A 67 8.60 -5.44 12.80
CA ASN A 67 7.63 -6.41 13.30
C ASN A 67 6.93 -7.25 12.21
N ILE A 68 7.56 -7.41 11.04
CA ILE A 68 6.98 -8.05 9.87
C ILE A 68 7.62 -9.42 9.63
N SER A 69 6.80 -10.38 9.22
CA SER A 69 7.18 -11.77 8.96
C SER A 69 6.65 -12.26 7.62
N ASN A 70 7.38 -13.17 7.00
CA ASN A 70 6.97 -13.91 5.82
C ASN A 70 6.70 -15.37 6.20
N PRO A 71 5.42 -15.77 6.33
CA PRO A 71 5.05 -17.14 6.63
C PRO A 71 5.41 -18.16 5.53
N ASP A 72 5.55 -17.74 4.27
CA ASP A 72 5.80 -18.66 3.15
C ASP A 72 7.17 -19.33 3.27
N ASN A 73 8.18 -18.58 3.72
CA ASN A 73 9.56 -19.05 3.91
C ASN A 73 10.02 -19.05 5.37
N GLU A 74 9.11 -18.79 6.32
CA GLU A 74 9.37 -18.78 7.77
C GLU A 74 10.49 -17.82 8.18
N THR A 75 10.42 -16.58 7.66
CA THR A 75 11.39 -15.53 7.98
C THR A 75 10.81 -14.28 8.60
N GLY A 76 11.63 -13.50 9.30
CA GLY A 76 11.26 -12.23 9.93
C GLY A 76 10.87 -12.36 11.41
N TYR A 77 10.18 -11.34 11.92
CA TYR A 77 9.98 -11.10 13.36
C TYR A 77 9.50 -12.32 14.15
N LYS A 78 8.39 -12.93 13.71
CA LYS A 78 7.75 -14.11 14.32
C LYS A 78 8.67 -15.32 14.42
N TYR A 79 9.65 -15.42 13.51
CA TYR A 79 10.55 -16.55 13.39
C TYR A 79 11.94 -16.27 13.98
N GLY A 80 12.18 -15.05 14.47
CA GLY A 80 13.44 -14.66 15.12
C GLY A 80 14.65 -14.69 14.19
N ASN A 81 14.47 -14.46 12.89
CA ASN A 81 15.54 -14.49 11.89
C ASN A 81 15.38 -13.34 10.87
N THR A 82 16.37 -13.18 9.99
CA THR A 82 16.36 -12.13 8.96
C THR A 82 15.20 -12.32 7.99
N TYR A 83 14.37 -11.29 7.81
CA TYR A 83 13.29 -11.27 6.85
C TYR A 83 13.79 -11.51 5.41
N VAL A 84 13.10 -12.38 4.68
CA VAL A 84 13.31 -12.62 3.25
C VAL A 84 11.98 -12.44 2.54
N MET A 85 11.95 -11.51 1.58
CA MET A 85 10.77 -11.18 0.76
C MET A 85 10.17 -12.42 0.08
N ASN A 86 8.84 -12.48 -0.02
CA ASN A 86 8.13 -13.57 -0.70
C ASN A 86 8.21 -13.45 -2.23
N ALA A 87 7.87 -14.54 -2.91
CA ALA A 87 8.07 -14.65 -4.35
C ALA A 87 7.13 -13.79 -5.19
N HIS A 88 5.86 -13.63 -4.81
CA HIS A 88 4.95 -12.75 -5.56
C HIS A 88 5.38 -11.29 -5.45
N VAL A 89 5.80 -10.81 -4.27
CA VAL A 89 6.35 -9.46 -4.11
C VAL A 89 7.67 -9.33 -4.89
N ALA A 90 8.55 -10.32 -4.86
CA ALA A 90 9.77 -10.34 -5.68
C ALA A 90 9.45 -10.23 -7.18
N ALA A 91 8.46 -10.98 -7.67
CA ALA A 91 8.02 -10.95 -9.06
C ALA A 91 7.38 -9.61 -9.46
N ILE A 92 6.64 -8.97 -8.55
CA ILE A 92 6.09 -7.61 -8.74
C ILE A 92 7.25 -6.61 -8.86
N LEU A 93 8.19 -6.62 -7.91
CA LEU A 93 9.31 -5.67 -7.91
C LEU A 93 10.24 -5.85 -9.11
N LYS A 94 10.42 -7.09 -9.61
CA LYS A 94 11.22 -7.39 -10.81
C LYS A 94 10.62 -6.81 -12.10
N LYS A 95 9.30 -6.57 -12.13
CA LYS A 95 8.60 -5.96 -13.27
C LYS A 95 8.64 -4.42 -13.24
N ARG A 96 9.10 -3.81 -12.13
CA ARG A 96 9.22 -2.36 -11.99
C ARG A 96 10.50 -1.89 -12.65
N HIS A 97 10.38 -0.86 -13.48
CA HIS A 97 11.51 -0.26 -14.18
C HIS A 97 11.40 1.25 -14.17
N ARG A 98 12.53 1.94 -14.09
CA ARG A 98 12.59 3.34 -14.53
C ARG A 98 12.45 3.38 -16.05
N VAL A 99 11.73 4.37 -16.55
CA VAL A 99 11.40 4.54 -17.97
C VAL A 99 11.49 6.01 -18.36
N LEU A 100 11.68 6.27 -19.65
CA LEU A 100 11.29 7.56 -20.23
C LEU A 100 9.92 7.40 -20.88
N ALA A 101 9.03 8.37 -20.66
CA ALA A 101 7.66 8.31 -21.19
C ALA A 101 7.19 9.63 -21.82
N LYS A 102 6.31 9.52 -22.82
CA LYS A 102 5.67 10.63 -23.54
C LYS A 102 4.17 10.43 -23.59
N VAL A 103 3.40 11.50 -23.36
CA VAL A 103 1.95 11.50 -23.61
C VAL A 103 1.71 11.44 -25.12
N THR A 104 1.09 10.37 -25.60
CA THR A 104 0.79 10.12 -27.02
C THR A 104 -0.68 10.29 -27.37
N LYS A 105 -1.55 10.34 -26.37
CA LYS A 105 -2.96 10.73 -26.51
C LYS A 105 -3.42 11.46 -25.25
N LYS A 106 -4.00 12.65 -25.40
CA LYS A 106 -4.61 13.37 -24.28
C LYS A 106 -5.88 12.65 -23.80
N PRO A 107 -6.09 12.55 -22.48
CA PRO A 107 -7.35 12.06 -21.92
C PRO A 107 -8.47 13.08 -22.12
N THR A 108 -9.71 12.61 -22.06
CA THR A 108 -10.86 13.49 -21.79
C THR A 108 -10.87 13.90 -20.32
N SER A 109 -11.61 14.96 -19.97
CA SER A 109 -11.71 15.44 -18.59
C SER A 109 -13.16 15.47 -18.09
N ARG A 110 -13.31 15.49 -16.76
CA ARG A 110 -14.58 15.69 -16.06
C ARG A 110 -14.42 16.68 -14.91
N LYS A 111 -15.49 17.37 -14.54
CA LYS A 111 -15.48 18.27 -13.37
C LYS A 111 -15.67 17.49 -12.07
N VAL A 112 -14.89 17.84 -11.06
CA VAL A 112 -14.95 17.24 -9.72
C VAL A 112 -14.83 18.34 -8.66
N GLU A 113 -15.58 18.21 -7.57
CA GLU A 113 -15.43 19.02 -6.36
C GLU A 113 -14.39 18.41 -5.43
N MET A 114 -13.17 18.94 -5.43
CA MET A 114 -12.04 18.44 -4.65
C MET A 114 -11.32 19.60 -3.96
N ALA A 115 -10.97 19.40 -2.69
CA ALA A 115 -10.30 20.37 -1.84
C ALA A 115 -11.02 21.74 -1.78
N GLY A 116 -12.36 21.71 -1.84
CA GLY A 116 -13.20 22.91 -1.86
C GLY A 116 -13.17 23.69 -3.18
N GLN A 117 -12.72 23.07 -4.27
CA GLN A 117 -12.59 23.67 -5.60
C GLN A 117 -13.29 22.81 -6.66
N THR A 118 -13.89 23.46 -7.66
CA THR A 118 -14.34 22.80 -8.90
C THR A 118 -13.15 22.69 -9.86
N VAL A 119 -12.62 21.48 -10.05
CA VAL A 119 -11.44 21.24 -10.90
C VAL A 119 -11.73 20.28 -12.05
N ASP A 120 -10.90 20.32 -13.10
CA ASP A 120 -10.90 19.32 -14.17
C ASP A 120 -10.03 18.13 -13.78
N VAL A 121 -10.57 16.92 -13.83
CA VAL A 121 -9.83 15.68 -13.59
C VAL A 121 -9.79 14.86 -14.87
N ASN A 122 -8.61 14.35 -15.20
CA ASN A 122 -8.42 13.48 -16.36
C ASN A 122 -9.16 12.14 -16.17
N ASN A 123 -9.78 11.66 -17.24
CA ASN A 123 -10.31 10.31 -17.35
C ASN A 123 -9.18 9.33 -17.72
N PRO A 124 -9.30 8.03 -17.40
CA PRO A 124 -8.27 7.03 -17.71
C PRO A 124 -8.24 6.61 -19.19
N ASP A 125 -8.64 7.48 -20.12
CA ASP A 125 -8.75 7.22 -21.57
C ASP A 125 -7.61 7.86 -22.41
N GLY A 126 -6.64 8.48 -21.73
CA GLY A 126 -5.39 8.95 -22.32
C GLY A 126 -4.40 7.82 -22.59
N GLU A 127 -3.29 8.14 -23.25
CA GLU A 127 -2.23 7.18 -23.56
C GLU A 127 -0.83 7.80 -23.34
N MET A 128 0.06 7.03 -22.71
CA MET A 128 1.49 7.30 -22.68
C MET A 128 2.27 6.16 -23.31
N THR A 129 3.20 6.48 -24.20
CA THR A 129 4.20 5.53 -24.67
C THR A 129 5.48 5.66 -23.84
N TYR A 130 6.03 4.53 -23.39
CA TYR A 130 7.23 4.48 -22.57
C TYR A 130 8.31 3.57 -23.16
N CYS A 131 9.56 3.82 -22.77
CA CYS A 131 10.71 2.99 -23.10
C CYS A 131 11.54 2.72 -21.84
N PRO A 132 11.80 1.44 -21.48
CA PRO A 132 12.57 1.10 -20.29
C PRO A 132 14.00 1.63 -20.30
N LEU A 133 14.48 2.01 -19.13
CA LEU A 133 15.89 2.32 -18.87
C LEU A 133 16.61 1.08 -18.34
N ASP A 134 17.93 1.13 -18.37
CA ASP A 134 18.77 0.09 -17.78
C ASP A 134 18.66 0.14 -16.24
N ASP A 135 18.39 -1.01 -15.62
CA ASP A 135 18.16 -1.12 -14.17
C ASP A 135 19.43 -0.87 -13.33
N THR A 136 20.62 -0.89 -13.95
CA THR A 136 21.90 -0.54 -13.30
C THR A 136 22.27 0.92 -13.49
N SER A 137 21.73 1.58 -14.53
CA SER A 137 21.96 3.01 -14.76
C SER A 137 20.88 3.64 -15.64
N SER A 138 20.12 4.59 -15.07
CA SER A 138 19.09 5.35 -15.80
C SER A 138 19.66 6.28 -16.89
N ASN A 139 20.98 6.44 -16.96
CA ASN A 139 21.65 7.16 -18.06
C ASN A 139 21.64 6.37 -19.39
N LYS A 140 21.14 5.14 -19.38
CA LYS A 140 21.03 4.28 -20.56
C LYS A 140 19.62 3.72 -20.69
N TYR A 141 19.21 3.47 -21.93
CA TYR A 141 18.06 2.62 -22.23
C TYR A 141 18.42 1.16 -21.98
N TYR A 142 17.40 0.29 -21.95
CA TYR A 142 17.55 -1.15 -21.75
C TYR A 142 18.47 -1.85 -22.78
N ASP A 143 18.74 -1.23 -23.93
CA ASP A 143 19.63 -1.75 -24.98
C ASP A 143 21.09 -1.26 -24.84
N GLY A 144 21.38 -0.48 -23.79
CA GLY A 144 22.69 0.11 -23.51
C GLY A 144 22.96 1.44 -24.21
N SER A 145 22.07 1.92 -25.08
CA SER A 145 22.19 3.22 -25.73
C SER A 145 21.96 4.37 -24.73
N ALA A 146 22.53 5.55 -25.00
CA ALA A 146 22.39 6.69 -24.10
C ALA A 146 20.95 7.22 -24.01
N ALA A 147 20.52 7.52 -22.78
CA ALA A 147 19.24 8.15 -22.45
C ALA A 147 19.44 9.57 -21.94
N LYS A 148 18.50 10.48 -22.26
CA LYS A 148 18.51 11.86 -21.78
C LYS A 148 17.38 12.11 -20.79
N LEU A 149 17.75 12.34 -19.53
CA LEU A 149 16.82 12.57 -18.42
C LEU A 149 16.49 14.07 -18.25
N ASP A 150 16.78 14.91 -19.23
CA ASP A 150 16.66 16.38 -19.19
C ASP A 150 15.35 16.91 -19.79
N SER A 151 14.34 16.04 -19.93
CA SER A 151 13.06 16.23 -20.62
C SER A 151 13.09 16.22 -22.15
N SER A 152 14.27 16.22 -22.80
CA SER A 152 14.34 16.22 -24.28
C SER A 152 13.86 14.91 -24.91
N GLU A 153 13.90 13.80 -24.15
CA GLU A 153 13.43 12.48 -24.59
C GLU A 153 12.17 12.01 -23.86
N GLY A 154 11.57 12.82 -22.98
CA GLY A 154 10.35 12.48 -22.22
C GLY A 154 10.52 12.68 -20.72
N ASP A 155 9.50 12.29 -19.96
CA ASP A 155 9.51 12.35 -18.50
C ASP A 155 10.14 11.08 -17.91
N TRP A 156 10.93 11.25 -16.85
CA TRP A 156 11.56 10.17 -16.11
C TRP A 156 10.58 9.56 -15.10
N MET A 157 10.01 8.42 -15.45
CA MET A 157 8.93 7.78 -14.70
C MET A 157 9.35 6.41 -14.17
N MET A 158 8.67 5.93 -13.15
CA MET A 158 8.63 4.55 -12.71
C MET A 158 7.43 3.87 -13.38
N TYR A 159 7.67 2.75 -14.05
CA TYR A 159 6.63 1.83 -14.44
C TYR A 159 6.25 0.95 -13.26
N GLU A 160 5.02 1.13 -12.78
CA GLU A 160 4.42 0.34 -11.72
C GLU A 160 3.50 -0.72 -12.37
N PRO A 161 3.82 -2.01 -12.27
CA PRO A 161 3.10 -3.07 -12.96
C PRO A 161 1.74 -3.36 -12.32
N PHE A 162 0.89 -4.05 -13.07
CA PHE A 162 -0.32 -4.65 -12.53
C PHE A 162 0.00 -5.72 -11.46
N PHE A 163 -0.77 -5.76 -10.37
CA PHE A 163 -0.81 -6.88 -9.43
C PHE A 163 -2.12 -6.93 -8.63
N TRP A 164 -2.47 -8.09 -8.08
CA TRP A 164 -3.59 -8.21 -7.14
C TRP A 164 -3.12 -8.10 -5.70
N SER A 165 -3.91 -7.45 -4.86
CA SER A 165 -3.67 -7.43 -3.42
C SER A 165 -4.94 -7.45 -2.59
N LYS A 166 -4.81 -7.82 -1.33
CA LYS A 166 -5.81 -7.54 -0.29
C LYS A 166 -5.15 -7.49 1.08
N GLY A 167 -5.69 -6.68 1.98
CA GLY A 167 -5.30 -6.65 3.39
C GLY A 167 -6.38 -7.21 4.30
N VAL A 168 -5.97 -7.75 5.44
CA VAL A 168 -6.87 -8.20 6.50
C VAL A 168 -6.47 -7.51 7.80
N ASN A 169 -7.42 -6.84 8.43
CA ASN A 169 -7.25 -6.28 9.75
C ASN A 169 -7.80 -7.25 10.80
N ASP A 170 -6.94 -8.11 11.33
CA ASP A 170 -7.29 -9.01 12.41
C ASP A 170 -7.09 -8.32 13.77
N TYR A 171 -7.92 -7.29 14.00
CA TYR A 171 -7.77 -6.35 15.10
C TYR A 171 -7.76 -7.01 16.47
N LEU A 172 -8.63 -8.01 16.70
CA LEU A 172 -8.75 -8.67 18.01
C LEU A 172 -7.53 -9.52 18.36
N ASN A 173 -6.74 -9.91 17.35
CA ASN A 173 -5.48 -10.63 17.53
C ASN A 173 -4.26 -9.74 17.30
N GLU A 174 -4.45 -8.43 17.13
CA GLU A 174 -3.41 -7.42 16.92
C GLU A 174 -2.50 -7.73 15.73
N LYS A 175 -3.09 -8.14 14.59
CA LYS A 175 -2.35 -8.49 13.38
C LYS A 175 -2.89 -7.85 12.12
N TYR A 176 -1.96 -7.51 11.23
CA TYR A 176 -2.27 -7.25 9.83
C TYR A 176 -1.75 -8.38 8.94
N TYR A 177 -2.57 -8.78 7.98
CA TYR A 177 -2.16 -9.68 6.91
C TYR A 177 -2.21 -8.93 5.58
N SER A 178 -1.16 -9.04 4.78
CA SER A 178 -1.09 -8.43 3.45
C SER A 178 -0.86 -9.52 2.42
N CYS A 179 -1.81 -9.69 1.51
CA CYS A 179 -1.75 -10.70 0.46
C CYS A 179 -1.37 -10.04 -0.88
N TYR A 180 -0.43 -10.65 -1.60
CA TYR A 180 0.03 -10.17 -2.91
C TYR A 180 0.03 -11.30 -3.92
N SER A 181 -0.43 -10.99 -5.14
CA SER A 181 -0.29 -11.88 -6.29
C SER A 181 0.25 -11.12 -7.50
N SER A 182 1.31 -11.68 -8.08
CA SER A 182 1.95 -11.20 -9.31
C SER A 182 1.26 -11.69 -10.60
N ASN A 183 0.12 -12.38 -10.46
CA ASN A 183 -0.69 -12.87 -11.57
C ASN A 183 -1.22 -11.72 -12.44
N GLY A 184 -1.56 -12.05 -13.69
CA GLY A 184 -2.13 -11.09 -14.64
C GLY A 184 -3.56 -10.66 -14.28
N PRO A 185 -4.09 -9.63 -14.98
CA PRO A 185 -5.45 -9.14 -14.78
C PRO A 185 -6.53 -10.19 -15.09
N ASP A 186 -6.24 -11.15 -15.97
CA ASP A 186 -7.15 -12.25 -16.30
C ASP A 186 -7.06 -13.44 -15.32
N ASP A 187 -6.08 -13.42 -14.41
CA ASP A 187 -5.72 -14.53 -13.52
C ASP A 187 -5.89 -14.13 -12.04
N MET A 188 -7.04 -13.56 -11.70
CA MET A 188 -7.37 -13.17 -10.33
C MET A 188 -7.25 -14.38 -9.37
N PRO A 189 -6.62 -14.22 -8.18
CA PRO A 189 -6.54 -15.32 -7.22
C PRO A 189 -7.94 -15.79 -6.77
N PRO A 190 -8.08 -17.04 -6.29
CA PRO A 190 -9.37 -17.58 -5.88
C PRO A 190 -10.08 -16.72 -4.82
N VAL A 191 -11.40 -16.61 -4.96
CA VAL A 191 -12.31 -16.04 -3.97
C VAL A 191 -12.88 -17.19 -3.13
N PRO A 192 -12.87 -17.10 -1.80
CA PRO A 192 -13.38 -18.17 -0.94
C PRO A 192 -14.90 -18.29 -1.00
N ASP A 193 -15.42 -19.48 -0.72
CA ASP A 193 -16.86 -19.71 -0.56
C ASP A 193 -17.31 -19.21 0.81
N VAL A 194 -17.90 -18.01 0.83
CA VAL A 194 -18.34 -17.32 2.05
C VAL A 194 -19.69 -16.64 1.81
N THR A 195 -20.44 -16.42 2.88
CA THR A 195 -21.67 -15.62 2.82
C THR A 195 -21.35 -14.17 3.14
N VAL A 196 -21.68 -13.26 2.23
CA VAL A 196 -21.48 -11.82 2.39
C VAL A 196 -22.83 -11.14 2.54
N LEU A 197 -22.99 -10.29 3.56
CA LEU A 197 -24.19 -9.50 3.79
C LEU A 197 -23.85 -8.00 3.77
N THR A 198 -24.55 -7.25 2.94
CA THR A 198 -24.54 -5.78 2.95
C THR A 198 -25.45 -5.26 4.07
N LEU A 199 -25.40 -3.94 4.34
CA LEU A 199 -26.31 -3.34 5.31
C LEU A 199 -27.78 -3.48 4.89
N ASP A 200 -28.07 -3.43 3.59
CA ASP A 200 -29.44 -3.53 3.09
C ASP A 200 -29.97 -4.96 3.20
N ASP A 201 -29.14 -5.99 2.95
CA ASP A 201 -29.51 -7.40 3.21
C ASP A 201 -29.89 -7.63 4.68
N ILE A 202 -29.17 -6.97 5.60
CA ILE A 202 -29.43 -7.04 7.04
C ILE A 202 -30.75 -6.33 7.38
N LYS A 203 -31.04 -5.16 6.80
CA LYS A 203 -32.30 -4.43 7.03
C LYS A 203 -33.52 -5.18 6.50
N ASP A 204 -33.35 -5.89 5.39
CA ASP A 204 -34.42 -6.68 4.76
C ASP A 204 -34.72 -7.96 5.55
N THR A 205 -33.82 -8.38 6.44
CA THR A 205 -34.03 -9.49 7.37
C THR A 205 -34.91 -9.05 8.55
N GLN A 206 -35.94 -9.83 8.87
CA GLN A 206 -36.84 -9.52 9.99
C GLN A 206 -36.08 -9.40 11.32
N GLY A 207 -36.12 -8.21 11.92
CA GLY A 207 -35.39 -7.92 13.16
C GLY A 207 -33.87 -7.83 12.99
N GLY A 208 -33.39 -7.77 11.74
CA GLY A 208 -31.98 -7.62 11.39
C GLY A 208 -31.41 -6.24 11.71
N PHE A 209 -32.26 -5.21 11.81
CA PHE A 209 -31.83 -3.84 12.06
C PHE A 209 -32.73 -3.12 13.07
N LEU A 210 -32.12 -2.43 14.03
CA LEU A 210 -32.80 -1.66 15.06
C LEU A 210 -32.18 -0.26 15.21
N THR A 211 -32.94 0.77 14.82
CA THR A 211 -32.52 2.17 14.90
C THR A 211 -32.54 2.72 16.32
N GLU A 212 -31.77 3.78 16.55
CA GLU A 212 -31.73 4.53 17.82
C GLU A 212 -31.39 3.67 19.03
N ARG A 213 -30.53 2.66 18.82
CA ARG A 213 -30.16 1.67 19.83
C ARG A 213 -28.67 1.35 19.75
N LYS A 214 -28.13 1.00 20.91
CA LYS A 214 -26.80 0.40 21.08
C LYS A 214 -26.86 -0.77 22.06
N LEU A 215 -25.85 -1.63 22.00
CA LEU A 215 -25.66 -2.74 22.93
C LEU A 215 -24.61 -2.39 23.96
N LEU A 216 -24.92 -2.64 25.23
CA LEU A 216 -23.99 -2.53 26.34
C LEU A 216 -23.50 -3.91 26.76
N SER A 217 -22.20 -4.03 27.00
CA SER A 217 -21.58 -5.23 27.55
C SER A 217 -21.91 -5.46 29.03
N GLY A 218 -21.63 -6.65 29.54
CA GLY A 218 -21.74 -6.99 30.96
C GLY A 218 -23.17 -7.28 31.44
N LYS A 219 -24.10 -7.58 30.52
CA LYS A 219 -25.46 -8.02 30.84
C LYS A 219 -25.65 -9.50 30.48
N PRO A 220 -26.46 -10.25 31.24
CA PRO A 220 -26.64 -11.68 31.01
C PRO A 220 -27.52 -12.01 29.79
N THR A 221 -28.40 -11.08 29.38
CA THR A 221 -29.34 -11.29 28.28
C THR A 221 -29.28 -10.15 27.27
N LEU A 222 -29.59 -10.46 26.01
CA LEU A 222 -29.69 -9.47 24.93
C LEU A 222 -30.68 -8.34 25.27
N LYS A 223 -31.80 -8.71 25.90
CA LYS A 223 -32.85 -7.76 26.29
C LYS A 223 -32.33 -6.70 27.24
N ASP A 224 -31.50 -7.09 28.20
CA ASP A 224 -30.93 -6.19 29.21
C ASP A 224 -29.75 -5.35 28.66
N SER A 225 -29.16 -5.78 27.54
CA SER A 225 -28.07 -5.07 26.87
C SER A 225 -28.51 -3.88 26.04
N TYR A 226 -29.78 -3.81 25.61
CA TYR A 226 -30.24 -2.70 24.79
C TYR A 226 -30.34 -1.38 25.56
N SER A 227 -29.73 -0.33 24.99
CA SER A 227 -29.87 1.05 25.46
C SER A 227 -30.26 1.98 24.31
N THR A 228 -31.08 2.99 24.60
CA THR A 228 -31.54 3.98 23.61
C THR A 228 -30.45 5.00 23.32
N ASP A 229 -30.10 5.18 22.06
CA ASP A 229 -29.13 6.17 21.60
C ASP A 229 -29.29 6.45 20.11
N LYS A 230 -29.64 7.69 19.74
CA LYS A 230 -29.90 8.10 18.34
C LYS A 230 -28.67 8.08 17.45
N THR A 231 -27.47 8.05 18.04
CA THR A 231 -26.21 8.04 17.28
C THR A 231 -25.86 6.66 16.74
N TYR A 232 -26.45 5.60 17.31
CA TYR A 232 -26.19 4.22 16.94
C TYR A 232 -27.41 3.51 16.35
N SER A 233 -27.13 2.40 15.69
CA SER A 233 -28.10 1.36 15.36
C SER A 233 -27.50 0.00 15.71
N VAL A 234 -28.34 -1.01 15.90
CA VAL A 234 -27.92 -2.40 16.13
C VAL A 234 -28.28 -3.24 14.92
N CYS A 235 -27.29 -3.99 14.43
CA CYS A 235 -27.47 -5.01 13.41
C CYS A 235 -27.54 -6.40 14.07
N LYS A 236 -28.31 -7.32 13.49
CA LYS A 236 -28.38 -8.75 13.83
C LYS A 236 -28.08 -9.56 12.58
N VAL A 237 -27.20 -10.55 12.72
CA VAL A 237 -26.98 -11.59 11.71
C VAL A 237 -27.05 -12.97 12.37
N ASP A 238 -27.62 -13.94 11.66
CA ASP A 238 -27.63 -15.34 12.10
C ASP A 238 -26.25 -15.94 11.82
N VAL A 239 -25.67 -16.62 12.81
CA VAL A 239 -24.28 -17.15 12.75
C VAL A 239 -24.23 -18.67 12.92
N GLN A 240 -25.36 -19.31 13.17
CA GLN A 240 -25.44 -20.75 13.36
C GLN A 240 -24.87 -21.50 12.15
N GLY A 241 -23.96 -22.45 12.41
CA GLY A 241 -23.33 -23.26 11.36
C GLY A 241 -22.15 -22.62 10.64
N TYR A 242 -21.74 -21.41 11.05
CA TYR A 242 -20.48 -20.78 10.62
C TYR A 242 -19.41 -20.87 11.70
N LYS A 243 -18.15 -20.99 11.31
CA LYS A 243 -17.01 -20.98 12.25
C LYS A 243 -16.56 -19.57 12.62
N ARG A 244 -16.66 -18.61 11.70
CA ARG A 244 -16.09 -17.27 11.86
C ARG A 244 -16.96 -16.20 11.21
N VAL A 245 -16.93 -15.02 11.80
CA VAL A 245 -17.63 -13.83 11.31
C VAL A 245 -16.72 -12.60 11.32
N ARG A 246 -16.80 -11.82 10.24
CA ARG A 246 -16.26 -10.47 10.12
C ARG A 246 -17.42 -9.49 10.12
N PHE A 247 -17.37 -8.43 10.91
CA PHE A 247 -18.47 -7.48 11.02
C PHE A 247 -17.98 -6.07 11.39
N PRO A 248 -18.60 -4.99 10.87
CA PRO A 248 -18.30 -3.62 11.28
C PRO A 248 -18.58 -3.40 12.77
N SER A 249 -17.80 -2.54 13.42
CA SER A 249 -17.96 -2.23 14.83
C SER A 249 -17.58 -0.78 15.16
N VAL A 250 -17.61 -0.45 16.45
CA VAL A 250 -17.33 0.86 17.00
C VAL A 250 -16.38 0.76 18.20
N PRO A 251 -15.63 1.83 18.53
CA PRO A 251 -14.89 1.89 19.79
C PRO A 251 -15.80 1.68 21.01
N GLY A 252 -15.31 0.95 22.01
CA GLY A 252 -16.09 0.50 23.17
C GLY A 252 -16.40 1.55 24.23
N THR A 253 -16.45 2.83 23.85
CA THR A 253 -16.72 3.95 24.76
C THR A 253 -18.05 3.74 25.46
N GLY A 254 -18.04 3.72 26.79
CA GLY A 254 -19.25 3.48 27.58
C GLY A 254 -19.79 2.04 27.44
N LEU A 255 -18.90 1.06 27.23
CA LEU A 255 -19.23 -0.37 27.14
C LEU A 255 -20.05 -0.75 25.90
N VAL A 256 -20.07 0.09 24.88
CA VAL A 256 -20.71 -0.23 23.60
C VAL A 256 -19.97 -1.38 22.92
N GLY A 257 -20.69 -2.32 22.32
CA GLY A 257 -20.04 -3.44 21.67
C GLY A 257 -20.96 -4.37 20.90
N SER A 258 -20.54 -5.63 20.86
CA SER A 258 -21.17 -6.71 20.11
C SER A 258 -21.35 -7.95 20.97
N LEU A 259 -22.41 -8.70 20.74
CA LEU A 259 -22.86 -9.82 21.56
C LEU A 259 -23.21 -11.01 20.67
N PHE A 260 -22.61 -12.15 20.96
CA PHE A 260 -23.15 -13.43 20.51
C PHE A 260 -24.20 -13.90 21.50
N VAL A 261 -25.31 -14.43 20.99
CA VAL A 261 -26.44 -14.89 21.79
C VAL A 261 -26.90 -16.29 21.40
N ASP A 262 -27.34 -17.06 22.38
CA ASP A 262 -27.97 -18.38 22.16
C ASP A 262 -29.43 -18.23 21.67
N GLY A 263 -30.07 -19.35 21.36
CA GLY A 263 -31.48 -19.38 20.92
C GLY A 263 -32.49 -18.92 21.98
N SER A 264 -32.08 -18.75 23.24
CA SER A 264 -32.90 -18.22 24.33
C SER A 264 -32.67 -16.72 24.59
N GLY A 265 -31.72 -16.10 23.89
CA GLY A 265 -31.34 -14.70 24.06
C GLY A 265 -30.36 -14.44 25.21
N ASN A 266 -29.72 -15.48 25.77
CA ASN A 266 -28.62 -15.31 26.72
C ASN A 266 -27.35 -14.93 25.98
N VAL A 267 -26.54 -14.06 26.58
CA VAL A 267 -25.25 -13.65 26.02
C VAL A 267 -24.22 -14.75 26.25
N VAL A 268 -23.65 -15.29 25.16
CA VAL A 268 -22.61 -16.33 25.22
C VAL A 268 -21.19 -15.78 25.05
N LYS A 269 -21.04 -14.67 24.33
CA LYS A 269 -19.76 -13.96 24.18
C LYS A 269 -20.01 -12.48 23.99
N THR A 270 -19.19 -11.64 24.63
CA THR A 270 -19.19 -10.19 24.45
C THR A 270 -17.87 -9.73 23.85
N ILE A 271 -17.94 -8.81 22.89
CA ILE A 271 -16.78 -8.19 22.26
C ILE A 271 -16.91 -6.67 22.40
N VAL A 272 -15.89 -6.05 23.00
CA VAL A 272 -15.78 -4.61 23.19
C VAL A 272 -14.40 -4.18 22.71
N VAL A 273 -14.34 -3.17 21.84
CA VAL A 273 -13.08 -2.59 21.37
C VAL A 273 -12.50 -1.71 22.48
N PRO A 274 -11.32 -2.01 23.04
CA PRO A 274 -10.72 -1.19 24.10
C PRO A 274 -10.42 0.22 23.63
N THR A 275 -10.67 1.23 24.46
CA THR A 275 -10.45 2.65 24.11
C THR A 275 -9.09 3.19 24.55
N ILE A 276 -8.37 2.47 25.42
CA ILE A 276 -6.99 2.81 25.82
C ILE A 276 -6.05 2.24 24.76
N GLY A 277 -5.13 3.08 24.25
CA GLY A 277 -4.22 2.66 23.18
C GLY A 277 -4.95 2.28 21.87
N LEU A 278 -6.11 2.90 21.62
CA LEU A 278 -7.00 2.56 20.51
C LEU A 278 -6.26 2.67 19.16
N LYS A 279 -6.41 1.65 18.30
CA LYS A 279 -5.92 1.63 16.90
C LYS A 279 -7.08 1.36 15.92
N PHE A 280 -8.28 1.84 16.28
CA PHE A 280 -9.55 1.52 15.62
C PHE A 280 -10.42 2.77 15.50
N GLU A 281 -11.15 2.87 14.39
CA GLU A 281 -12.16 3.90 14.13
C GLU A 281 -13.52 3.24 13.88
N ALA A 282 -14.60 3.97 14.16
CA ALA A 282 -15.94 3.48 13.87
C ALA A 282 -16.11 3.17 12.37
N GLY A 283 -16.69 2.01 12.06
CA GLY A 283 -16.85 1.51 10.69
C GLY A 283 -15.74 0.53 10.25
N MET A 284 -14.62 0.47 10.97
CA MET A 284 -13.70 -0.65 10.83
C MET A 284 -14.36 -1.95 11.31
N TYR A 285 -13.82 -3.10 10.91
CA TYR A 285 -14.39 -4.40 11.22
C TYR A 285 -13.60 -5.17 12.27
N LEU A 286 -14.28 -6.12 12.91
CA LEU A 286 -13.68 -7.14 13.77
C LEU A 286 -13.85 -8.51 13.13
N ILE A 287 -12.94 -9.41 13.42
CA ILE A 287 -13.03 -10.83 13.07
C ILE A 287 -13.12 -11.63 14.36
N SER A 288 -14.07 -12.54 14.46
CA SER A 288 -14.22 -13.41 15.63
C SER A 288 -14.69 -14.80 15.20
N ASP A 289 -14.14 -15.82 15.86
CA ASP A 289 -14.75 -17.15 15.85
C ASP A 289 -16.14 -17.09 16.50
N VAL A 290 -17.05 -17.90 15.96
CA VAL A 290 -18.43 -18.05 16.40
C VAL A 290 -18.48 -19.08 17.53
N PRO A 291 -19.00 -18.74 18.73
CA PRO A 291 -19.19 -19.72 19.80
C PRO A 291 -20.15 -20.84 19.38
N GLU A 292 -19.90 -22.07 19.84
CA GLU A 292 -20.69 -23.26 19.45
C GLU A 292 -22.20 -23.11 19.71
N ASP A 293 -22.58 -22.50 20.84
CA ASP A 293 -23.98 -22.28 21.22
C ASP A 293 -24.61 -21.00 20.63
N ALA A 294 -23.84 -20.21 19.88
CA ALA A 294 -24.33 -18.95 19.33
C ALA A 294 -25.24 -19.18 18.11
N THR A 295 -26.42 -18.57 18.15
CA THR A 295 -27.37 -18.58 17.02
C THR A 295 -27.33 -17.27 16.24
N ALA A 296 -27.07 -16.16 16.92
CA ALA A 296 -26.99 -14.83 16.31
C ALA A 296 -25.85 -13.99 16.90
N LEU A 297 -25.35 -13.07 16.07
CA LEU A 297 -24.48 -11.96 16.46
C LEU A 297 -25.29 -10.66 16.36
N HIS A 298 -25.31 -9.90 17.44
CA HIS A 298 -25.81 -8.53 17.48
C HIS A 298 -24.65 -7.55 17.66
N PHE A 299 -24.57 -6.49 16.86
CA PHE A 299 -23.46 -5.53 16.93
C PHE A 299 -23.93 -4.09 16.73
N SER A 300 -23.29 -3.17 17.46
CA SER A 300 -23.60 -1.74 17.38
C SER A 300 -22.78 -1.09 16.26
N ILE A 301 -23.44 -0.28 15.43
CA ILE A 301 -22.81 0.56 14.41
C ILE A 301 -23.07 2.04 14.69
N LEU A 302 -22.12 2.90 14.32
CA LEU A 302 -22.31 4.35 14.37
C LEU A 302 -22.98 4.80 13.07
N ASN A 303 -24.10 5.54 13.16
CA ASN A 303 -24.91 5.90 12.00
C ASN A 303 -24.18 6.78 10.96
N THR A 304 -23.07 7.42 11.34
CA THR A 304 -22.24 8.27 10.48
C THR A 304 -20.99 7.57 9.94
N ALA A 305 -20.70 6.34 10.39
CA ALA A 305 -19.57 5.56 9.90
C ALA A 305 -19.94 4.79 8.64
N GLU A 306 -18.95 4.54 7.78
CA GLU A 306 -19.15 3.69 6.62
C GLU A 306 -19.44 2.25 7.05
N PHE A 307 -20.37 1.59 6.37
CA PHE A 307 -20.64 0.17 6.54
C PHE A 307 -20.07 -0.57 5.34
N ASP A 308 -19.06 -1.42 5.57
CA ASP A 308 -18.48 -2.23 4.51
C ASP A 308 -19.33 -3.48 4.22
N LYS A 309 -19.19 -4.54 5.02
CA LYS A 309 -19.95 -5.79 4.89
C LYS A 309 -19.80 -6.69 6.12
N VAL A 310 -20.71 -7.64 6.29
CA VAL A 310 -20.52 -8.82 7.15
C VAL A 310 -20.08 -9.99 6.27
N VAL A 311 -19.11 -10.78 6.75
CA VAL A 311 -18.67 -12.03 6.09
C VAL A 311 -18.81 -13.18 7.09
N LEU A 312 -19.51 -14.24 6.69
CA LEU A 312 -19.68 -15.48 7.45
C LEU A 312 -18.95 -16.61 6.70
N SER A 313 -18.08 -17.33 7.40
CA SER A 313 -17.20 -18.32 6.79
C SER A 313 -17.04 -19.58 7.64
N ASN A 314 -16.83 -20.70 6.96
CA ASN A 314 -16.39 -21.98 7.53
C ASN A 314 -14.92 -22.29 7.27
N SER A 315 -14.19 -21.36 6.64
CA SER A 315 -12.76 -21.47 6.42
C SER A 315 -11.98 -21.18 7.71
N ASP A 316 -10.87 -21.89 7.90
CA ASP A 316 -9.93 -21.64 8.99
C ASP A 316 -8.90 -20.55 8.63
N LYS A 317 -8.81 -20.18 7.34
CA LYS A 317 -7.89 -19.16 6.83
C LYS A 317 -8.34 -17.76 7.21
N ILE A 318 -7.42 -16.95 7.72
CA ILE A 318 -7.73 -15.58 8.13
C ILE A 318 -7.99 -14.68 6.92
N GLU A 319 -7.26 -14.91 5.82
CA GLU A 319 -7.40 -14.15 4.59
C GLU A 319 -8.73 -14.37 3.87
N ASP A 320 -9.47 -15.43 4.19
CA ASP A 320 -10.79 -15.68 3.63
C ASP A 320 -11.87 -14.76 4.25
N MET A 321 -11.57 -14.12 5.38
CA MET A 321 -12.47 -13.13 5.98
C MET A 321 -12.50 -11.81 5.21
N GLU A 322 -11.50 -11.55 4.37
CA GLU A 322 -11.56 -10.50 3.35
C GLU A 322 -11.62 -11.18 1.97
N PRO A 323 -12.82 -11.51 1.46
CA PRO A 323 -12.95 -12.39 0.29
C PRO A 323 -12.52 -11.73 -1.02
N ASP A 324 -12.64 -10.41 -1.13
CA ASP A 324 -12.40 -9.69 -2.37
C ASP A 324 -10.93 -9.33 -2.58
N TRP A 325 -10.52 -9.32 -3.84
CA TRP A 325 -9.23 -8.79 -4.28
C TRP A 325 -9.34 -7.36 -4.82
N VAL A 326 -8.23 -6.62 -4.73
CA VAL A 326 -8.06 -5.29 -5.33
C VAL A 326 -7.11 -5.40 -6.51
N ALA A 327 -7.58 -4.95 -7.66
CA ALA A 327 -6.76 -4.75 -8.84
C ALA A 327 -5.87 -3.52 -8.65
N ASN A 328 -4.55 -3.71 -8.68
CA ASN A 328 -3.61 -2.60 -8.71
C ASN A 328 -3.21 -2.32 -10.15
N GLU A 329 -4.02 -1.53 -10.86
CA GLU A 329 -3.77 -1.17 -12.25
C GLU A 329 -2.36 -0.62 -12.49
N GLU A 330 -1.80 -0.98 -13.64
CA GLU A 330 -0.54 -0.42 -14.11
C GLU A 330 -0.63 1.11 -14.21
N HIS A 331 0.46 1.78 -13.90
CA HIS A 331 0.52 3.24 -13.96
C HIS A 331 1.97 3.71 -14.06
N LEU A 332 2.13 4.99 -14.40
CA LEU A 332 3.42 5.67 -14.34
C LEU A 332 3.41 6.65 -13.17
N CYS A 333 4.46 6.63 -12.35
CA CYS A 333 4.67 7.60 -11.29
C CYS A 333 6.09 8.17 -11.42
N ALA A 334 6.26 9.48 -11.39
CA ALA A 334 7.54 10.14 -11.62
C ALA A 334 8.64 9.64 -10.68
N VAL A 335 9.86 9.47 -11.17
CA VAL A 335 11.01 9.04 -10.34
C VAL A 335 11.42 10.15 -9.39
N VAL A 336 11.47 11.37 -9.90
CA VAL A 336 11.79 12.61 -9.18
C VAL A 336 10.56 13.51 -9.07
N GLY A 337 10.56 14.39 -8.08
CA GLY A 337 9.56 15.46 -8.00
C GLY A 337 9.53 16.36 -9.23
N SER A 338 8.41 17.03 -9.44
CA SER A 338 8.13 17.84 -10.63
C SER A 338 9.03 19.07 -10.69
N SER A 339 9.51 19.41 -11.89
CA SER A 339 10.26 20.63 -12.21
C SER A 339 9.56 21.41 -13.31
N VAL A 340 9.59 22.74 -13.24
CA VAL A 340 9.08 23.62 -14.32
C VAL A 340 10.13 23.69 -15.43
N VAL A 341 9.74 23.28 -16.64
CA VAL A 341 10.52 23.43 -17.86
C VAL A 341 9.67 24.16 -18.90
N GLY A 342 10.03 25.41 -19.19
CA GLY A 342 9.17 26.30 -19.98
C GLY A 342 7.85 26.55 -19.26
N SER A 343 6.73 26.18 -19.89
CA SER A 343 5.37 26.34 -19.33
C SER A 343 4.76 25.02 -18.84
N LYS A 344 5.57 23.98 -18.62
CA LYS A 344 5.12 22.62 -18.27
C LYS A 344 5.81 22.12 -17.01
N LEU A 345 5.08 21.36 -16.19
CA LEU A 345 5.69 20.49 -15.19
C LEU A 345 6.29 19.26 -15.88
N ARG A 346 7.50 18.87 -15.49
CA ARG A 346 8.23 17.71 -16.00
C ARG A 346 8.82 16.89 -14.87
N SER A 347 8.95 15.58 -15.04
CA SER A 347 9.86 14.78 -14.22
C SER A 347 11.18 14.62 -14.96
N CYS A 348 12.20 15.39 -14.58
CA CYS A 348 13.49 15.44 -15.29
C CYS A 348 14.58 16.07 -14.42
N ILE A 349 15.83 15.90 -14.85
CA ILE A 349 17.01 16.57 -14.30
C ILE A 349 17.14 17.95 -14.93
N THR A 350 17.08 18.99 -14.11
CA THR A 350 17.23 20.40 -14.55
C THR A 350 18.54 21.04 -14.11
N GLY A 351 19.39 20.30 -13.39
CA GLY A 351 20.55 20.85 -12.67
C GLY A 351 20.18 21.66 -11.42
N ASN A 352 18.89 21.76 -11.08
CA ASN A 352 18.37 22.45 -9.91
C ASN A 352 17.50 21.51 -9.06
N SER A 353 16.96 22.03 -7.97
CA SER A 353 15.96 21.32 -7.18
C SER A 353 14.57 21.35 -7.84
N THR A 354 13.68 20.46 -7.40
CA THR A 354 12.30 20.36 -7.85
C THR A 354 11.49 21.62 -7.50
N THR A 355 10.42 21.88 -8.26
CA THR A 355 9.52 23.02 -8.06
C THR A 355 8.89 23.01 -6.67
N ALA A 356 8.78 24.20 -6.08
CA ALA A 356 8.09 24.46 -4.82
C ALA A 356 7.38 25.82 -4.85
N SER A 357 6.78 26.21 -3.71
CA SER A 357 6.06 27.49 -3.56
C SER A 357 4.92 27.66 -4.58
N MET A 358 4.34 26.54 -5.00
CA MET A 358 3.14 26.48 -5.83
C MET A 358 2.07 25.73 -5.03
N ASN A 359 0.84 26.24 -5.04
CA ASN A 359 -0.27 25.66 -4.28
C ASN A 359 -0.81 24.41 -4.99
N TRP A 360 -1.75 23.69 -4.34
CA TRP A 360 -2.31 22.47 -4.90
C TRP A 360 -3.07 22.73 -6.21
N ILE A 361 -3.82 23.83 -6.29
CA ILE A 361 -4.64 24.19 -7.47
C ILE A 361 -3.76 24.31 -8.71
N ASP A 362 -2.62 24.99 -8.59
CA ASP A 362 -1.69 25.19 -9.69
C ASP A 362 -0.97 23.89 -10.09
N PHE A 363 -0.47 23.13 -9.11
CA PHE A 363 0.17 21.83 -9.39
C PHE A 363 -0.80 20.87 -10.08
N HIS A 364 -2.05 20.83 -9.63
CA HIS A 364 -3.12 20.06 -10.24
C HIS A 364 -3.40 20.53 -11.67
N TYR A 365 -3.65 21.83 -11.84
CA TYR A 365 -3.97 22.44 -13.13
C TYR A 365 -2.89 22.14 -14.19
N TYR A 366 -1.61 22.40 -13.89
CA TYR A 366 -0.54 22.19 -14.85
C TYR A 366 -0.33 20.71 -15.21
N SER A 367 -0.59 19.79 -14.28
CA SER A 367 -0.57 18.35 -14.57
C SER A 367 -1.72 17.91 -15.45
N VAL A 368 -2.93 18.41 -15.17
CA VAL A 368 -4.12 18.10 -15.96
C VAL A 368 -3.96 18.58 -17.39
N GLN A 369 -3.42 19.78 -17.61
CA GLN A 369 -3.10 20.30 -18.94
C GLN A 369 -2.11 19.41 -19.71
N ARG A 370 -1.25 18.67 -18.99
CA ARG A 370 -0.37 17.68 -19.60
C ARG A 370 -1.06 16.37 -19.98
N GLY A 371 -2.26 16.11 -19.48
CA GLY A 371 -2.91 14.80 -19.57
C GLY A 371 -2.46 13.86 -18.45
N MET A 372 -1.93 14.41 -17.36
CA MET A 372 -1.39 13.70 -16.20
C MET A 372 -2.10 14.15 -14.92
N GLN A 373 -1.66 13.64 -13.77
CA GLN A 373 -2.07 14.08 -12.43
C GLN A 373 -0.81 14.20 -11.54
N GLN A 374 -0.94 14.70 -10.31
CA GLN A 374 0.07 14.45 -9.27
C GLN A 374 -0.09 13.02 -8.71
N ILE A 375 0.92 12.51 -8.00
CA ILE A 375 0.81 11.25 -7.26
C ILE A 375 -0.48 11.21 -6.42
N ASP A 376 -1.20 10.08 -6.42
CA ASP A 376 -2.46 9.93 -5.69
C ASP A 376 -2.34 9.02 -4.45
N ALA A 377 -3.37 9.03 -3.61
CA ALA A 377 -3.39 8.27 -2.35
C ALA A 377 -3.20 6.76 -2.53
N LEU A 378 -3.67 6.19 -3.63
CA LEU A 378 -3.52 4.75 -3.92
C LEU A 378 -2.08 4.45 -4.30
N MET A 379 -1.47 5.26 -5.16
CA MET A 379 -0.06 5.12 -5.53
C MET A 379 0.83 5.20 -4.30
N HIS A 380 0.61 6.19 -3.43
CA HIS A 380 1.42 6.34 -2.23
C HIS A 380 1.23 5.17 -1.24
N SER A 381 -0.01 4.70 -1.04
CA SER A 381 -0.28 3.55 -0.18
C SER A 381 0.37 2.28 -0.73
N ARG A 382 0.37 2.09 -2.06
CA ARG A 382 1.07 0.97 -2.71
C ARG A 382 2.58 1.03 -2.49
N ILE A 383 3.19 2.21 -2.66
CA ILE A 383 4.62 2.41 -2.43
C ILE A 383 5.01 2.03 -1.00
N ALA A 384 4.28 2.53 0.00
CA ALA A 384 4.53 2.22 1.40
C ALA A 384 4.38 0.71 1.69
N ASN A 385 3.31 0.10 1.21
CA ASN A 385 3.05 -1.33 1.41
C ASN A 385 4.10 -2.23 0.72
N LEU A 386 4.54 -1.87 -0.49
CA LEU A 386 5.64 -2.57 -1.18
C LEU A 386 6.97 -2.37 -0.45
N PHE A 387 7.20 -1.23 0.19
CA PHE A 387 8.39 -1.00 1.00
C PHE A 387 8.40 -1.95 2.20
N TYR A 388 7.29 -2.03 2.95
CA TYR A 388 7.15 -2.97 4.06
C TYR A 388 7.33 -4.42 3.62
N ALA A 389 6.75 -4.78 2.47
CA ALA A 389 6.83 -6.11 1.90
C ALA A 389 8.22 -6.48 1.38
N ARG A 390 9.02 -5.49 0.95
CA ARG A 390 10.40 -5.71 0.48
C ARG A 390 11.36 -5.91 1.63
N TYR A 391 11.24 -5.09 2.67
CA TYR A 391 12.26 -4.98 3.71
C TYR A 391 11.90 -5.63 5.04
N GLY A 392 10.64 -6.00 5.24
CA GLY A 392 10.19 -6.59 6.51
C GLY A 392 10.25 -5.61 7.68
N ARG A 393 10.18 -4.31 7.39
CA ARG A 393 10.22 -3.23 8.38
C ARG A 393 9.51 -1.98 7.89
N ARG A 394 9.18 -1.06 8.80
CA ARG A 394 8.48 0.20 8.48
C ARG A 394 9.35 1.45 8.49
N ASP A 395 10.51 1.43 9.14
CA ASP A 395 11.40 2.59 9.14
C ASP A 395 12.15 2.75 7.81
N SER A 396 11.61 3.59 6.94
CA SER A 396 12.23 3.90 5.65
C SER A 396 13.53 4.69 5.74
N GLN A 397 13.68 5.55 6.75
CA GLN A 397 14.92 6.33 6.89
C GLN A 397 16.07 5.47 7.40
N GLU A 398 15.81 4.53 8.30
CA GLU A 398 16.81 3.57 8.74
C GLU A 398 17.17 2.58 7.61
N GLN A 399 16.20 2.18 6.79
CA GLN A 399 16.44 1.24 5.68
C GLN A 399 17.20 1.87 4.50
N CYS A 400 16.74 3.02 4.02
CA CYS A 400 17.20 3.64 2.77
C CYS A 400 17.98 4.95 2.99
N GLY A 401 18.14 5.40 4.24
CA GLY A 401 18.80 6.66 4.60
C GLY A 401 17.82 7.82 4.69
N GLY A 402 18.21 8.87 5.42
CA GLY A 402 17.42 10.11 5.57
C GLY A 402 17.66 11.13 4.45
N GLY A 403 18.76 10.99 3.70
CA GLY A 403 19.20 11.98 2.71
C GLY A 403 19.76 13.25 3.36
N GLN A 404 20.32 14.16 2.58
CA GLN A 404 20.85 15.43 3.11
C GLN A 404 19.70 16.25 3.73
N HIS A 405 19.91 16.82 4.91
CA HIS A 405 18.90 17.57 5.65
C HIS A 405 18.58 18.94 5.01
N THR A 406 17.89 18.92 3.87
CA THR A 406 17.46 20.09 3.10
C THR A 406 16.27 19.75 2.21
N ASN A 407 15.46 20.74 1.86
CA ASN A 407 14.39 20.65 0.87
C ASN A 407 14.78 21.13 -0.54
N ASN A 408 16.08 21.42 -0.73
CA ASN A 408 16.64 21.94 -1.98
C ASN A 408 17.72 21.01 -2.55
N ARG A 409 17.51 19.69 -2.49
CA ARG A 409 18.42 18.73 -3.14
C ARG A 409 18.31 18.88 -4.65
N ILE A 410 19.45 18.83 -5.34
CA ILE A 410 19.51 18.79 -6.80
C ILE A 410 19.04 17.42 -7.26
N THR A 411 18.16 17.37 -8.26
CA THR A 411 17.64 16.11 -8.82
C THR A 411 18.69 15.38 -9.67
N GLY A 412 18.59 14.05 -9.75
CA GLY A 412 19.41 13.19 -10.60
C GLY A 412 20.52 12.45 -9.87
N GLY A 413 20.60 12.58 -8.54
CA GLY A 413 21.61 11.91 -7.72
C GLY A 413 21.54 10.37 -7.79
N THR A 414 20.38 9.82 -8.17
CA THR A 414 20.16 8.37 -8.29
C THR A 414 20.24 7.86 -9.73
N ALA A 415 20.41 8.73 -10.73
CA ALA A 415 20.37 8.33 -12.14
C ALA A 415 21.49 7.33 -12.50
N GLY A 416 22.67 7.50 -11.91
CA GLY A 416 23.82 6.63 -12.15
C GLY A 416 23.64 5.19 -11.68
N TYR A 417 22.71 4.94 -10.75
CA TYR A 417 22.54 3.68 -10.02
C TYR A 417 21.27 2.90 -10.40
N GLY A 418 20.47 3.41 -11.34
CA GLY A 418 19.28 2.72 -11.83
C GLY A 418 18.28 2.40 -10.71
N MET A 419 17.78 1.16 -10.66
CA MET A 419 16.81 0.68 -9.67
C MET A 419 17.41 0.39 -8.29
N GLN A 420 18.73 0.58 -8.10
CA GLN A 420 19.36 0.31 -6.82
C GLN A 420 18.85 1.29 -5.74
N ASP A 421 18.43 0.73 -4.61
CA ASP A 421 18.07 1.49 -3.42
C ASP A 421 19.32 1.90 -2.65
N THR A 422 19.27 3.06 -2.01
CA THR A 422 20.29 3.45 -1.04
C THR A 422 20.13 2.64 0.25
N ILE A 423 21.18 2.64 1.08
CA ILE A 423 21.17 2.07 2.43
C ILE A 423 21.31 3.18 3.47
N GLY A 424 20.73 2.96 4.66
CA GLY A 424 20.87 3.83 5.81
C GLY A 424 22.23 3.75 6.51
N TYR A 425 22.40 4.57 7.55
CA TYR A 425 23.67 4.77 8.23
C TYR A 425 24.21 3.48 8.87
N ASP A 426 23.40 2.73 9.62
CA ASP A 426 23.87 1.54 10.33
C ASP A 426 24.41 0.47 9.38
N GLU A 427 23.72 0.25 8.26
CA GLU A 427 24.18 -0.68 7.22
C GLU A 427 25.45 -0.18 6.51
N ALA A 428 25.58 1.13 6.28
CA ALA A 428 26.77 1.71 5.70
C ALA A 428 27.98 1.66 6.66
N TYR A 429 27.73 1.90 7.95
CA TYR A 429 28.75 1.90 9.01
C TYR A 429 29.38 0.52 9.20
N LYS A 430 28.60 -0.56 9.06
CA LYS A 430 29.10 -1.96 9.06
C LYS A 430 30.12 -2.23 7.95
N ILE A 431 30.05 -1.50 6.84
CA ILE A 431 30.97 -1.63 5.71
C ILE A 431 32.18 -0.71 5.87
N ASN A 432 31.96 0.53 6.32
CA ASN A 432 32.99 1.52 6.55
C ASN A 432 32.65 2.38 7.77
N ASP A 433 33.40 2.19 8.86
CA ASP A 433 33.19 2.89 10.14
C ASP A 433 33.65 4.36 10.14
N LYS A 434 34.19 4.84 9.02
CA LYS A 434 34.67 6.23 8.82
C LYS A 434 33.74 7.10 7.99
N ILE A 435 32.51 6.64 7.72
CA ILE A 435 31.52 7.46 7.02
C ILE A 435 31.07 8.66 7.87
N THR A 436 30.45 9.65 7.22
CA THR A 436 29.91 10.82 7.90
C THR A 436 28.86 10.41 8.92
N ASN A 437 29.12 10.68 10.20
CA ASN A 437 28.15 10.57 11.28
C ASN A 437 27.65 11.97 11.66
N SER A 438 26.55 12.40 11.02
CA SER A 438 25.93 13.69 11.29
C SER A 438 24.46 13.49 11.64
N ILE A 439 24.13 13.71 12.90
CA ILE A 439 22.78 13.56 13.43
C ILE A 439 22.02 14.89 13.35
N VAL A 440 20.80 14.83 12.83
CA VAL A 440 19.83 15.92 12.80
C VAL A 440 18.59 15.54 13.61
N ASP A 441 17.92 16.54 14.18
CA ASP A 441 16.70 16.34 15.01
C ASP A 441 16.90 15.32 16.15
N GLY A 442 18.12 15.25 16.68
CA GLY A 442 18.50 14.38 17.81
C GLY A 442 18.45 12.87 17.55
N SER A 443 18.14 12.42 16.34
CA SER A 443 17.91 10.99 16.06
C SER A 443 18.20 10.51 14.63
N ILE A 444 18.16 11.38 13.61
CA ILE A 444 18.34 10.94 12.22
C ILE A 444 19.76 11.18 11.74
N HIS A 445 20.40 10.13 11.21
CA HIS A 445 21.63 10.26 10.45
C HIS A 445 21.29 10.80 9.06
N GLN A 446 21.70 12.04 8.77
CA GLN A 446 21.52 12.58 7.42
C GLN A 446 22.46 11.89 6.43
N TYR A 447 22.14 12.05 5.15
CA TYR A 447 22.68 11.35 3.99
C TYR A 447 22.12 9.94 3.79
N ALA A 448 22.55 9.35 2.68
CA ALA A 448 22.28 7.98 2.30
C ALA A 448 23.53 7.44 1.58
N TRP A 449 23.60 6.13 1.39
CA TRP A 449 24.79 5.50 0.79
C TRP A 449 24.41 4.48 -0.28
N TYR A 450 25.25 4.35 -1.31
CA TYR A 450 25.23 3.23 -2.22
C TYR A 450 26.29 2.21 -1.84
N ARG A 451 25.92 0.93 -1.80
CA ARG A 451 26.88 -0.18 -1.68
C ARG A 451 27.57 -0.39 -3.03
N GLY A 452 28.90 -0.54 -2.99
CA GLY A 452 29.74 -0.84 -4.14
C GLY A 452 30.82 -1.87 -3.80
N GLN A 453 31.76 -2.05 -4.72
CA GLN A 453 32.95 -2.87 -4.54
C GLN A 453 34.18 -2.11 -5.07
N ASP A 454 35.34 -2.31 -4.45
CA ASP A 454 36.62 -1.84 -4.99
C ASP A 454 37.15 -2.75 -6.12
N GLU A 455 38.31 -2.41 -6.68
CA GLU A 455 38.94 -3.18 -7.77
C GLU A 455 39.32 -4.62 -7.40
N TYR A 456 39.35 -4.94 -6.10
CA TYR A 456 39.63 -6.28 -5.56
C TYR A 456 38.37 -7.02 -5.09
N GLY A 457 37.17 -6.42 -5.28
CA GLY A 457 35.90 -6.99 -4.87
C GLY A 457 35.51 -6.75 -3.41
N SER A 458 36.28 -5.97 -2.65
CA SER A 458 35.96 -5.64 -1.26
C SER A 458 34.77 -4.68 -1.20
N PRO A 459 33.81 -4.85 -0.28
CA PRO A 459 32.66 -3.96 -0.17
C PRO A 459 33.07 -2.50 0.13
N THR A 460 32.43 -1.55 -0.54
CA THR A 460 32.60 -0.11 -0.31
C THR A 460 31.23 0.57 -0.17
N VAL A 461 31.23 1.81 0.32
CA VAL A 461 30.04 2.66 0.36
C VAL A 461 30.35 4.05 -0.19
N THR A 462 29.42 4.58 -0.97
CA THR A 462 29.49 5.94 -1.55
C THR A 462 28.38 6.78 -0.96
N GLN A 463 28.74 7.86 -0.25
CA GLN A 463 27.76 8.80 0.30
C GLN A 463 27.10 9.61 -0.81
N VAL A 464 25.79 9.80 -0.70
CA VAL A 464 24.97 10.62 -1.60
C VAL A 464 24.01 11.53 -0.82
N ASN A 465 23.54 12.60 -1.48
CA ASN A 465 22.60 13.54 -0.88
C ASN A 465 21.14 13.10 -1.04
N ASN A 466 20.79 12.50 -2.17
CA ASN A 466 19.44 12.02 -2.46
C ASN A 466 19.28 10.58 -1.98
N ILE A 467 18.07 10.22 -1.53
CA ILE A 467 17.72 8.83 -1.22
C ILE A 467 17.18 8.15 -2.48
N SER A 468 17.41 6.85 -2.60
CA SER A 468 16.70 5.97 -3.53
C SER A 468 15.94 4.93 -2.71
N CYS A 469 14.61 4.96 -2.76
CA CYS A 469 13.75 4.02 -2.07
C CYS A 469 12.71 3.45 -3.03
N LEU A 470 12.71 2.12 -3.18
CA LEU A 470 12.00 1.40 -4.24
C LEU A 470 12.32 1.93 -5.65
N GLY A 471 13.53 2.41 -5.87
CA GLY A 471 13.97 3.05 -7.11
C GLY A 471 13.40 4.46 -7.32
N TYR A 472 12.64 5.04 -6.39
CA TYR A 472 12.24 6.45 -6.44
C TYR A 472 13.31 7.33 -5.81
N GLU A 473 13.61 8.46 -6.46
CA GLU A 473 14.45 9.48 -5.86
C GLU A 473 13.62 10.35 -4.93
N ASP A 474 14.08 10.50 -3.69
CA ASP A 474 13.51 11.44 -2.72
C ASP A 474 11.99 11.31 -2.54
N ILE A 475 11.46 10.08 -2.52
CA ILE A 475 10.04 9.78 -2.19
C ILE A 475 9.65 10.24 -0.77
N TYR A 476 10.65 10.47 0.08
CA TYR A 476 10.53 11.15 1.35
C TYR A 476 11.76 12.04 1.63
N GLY A 477 11.62 12.95 2.60
CA GLY A 477 12.74 13.65 3.22
C GLY A 477 13.38 14.77 2.39
N HIS A 478 12.73 15.21 1.31
CA HIS A 478 13.16 16.35 0.48
C HIS A 478 12.08 17.43 0.53
N LYS A 479 11.02 17.27 -0.26
CA LYS A 479 9.82 18.11 -0.23
C LYS A 479 8.61 17.24 0.06
N TYR A 480 7.58 17.86 0.63
CA TYR A 480 6.27 17.23 0.68
C TYR A 480 5.78 16.91 -0.73
N GLU A 481 5.03 15.81 -0.84
CA GLU A 481 4.30 15.46 -2.04
C GLU A 481 2.82 15.76 -1.83
N MET A 482 2.34 16.83 -2.46
CA MET A 482 0.91 17.09 -2.50
C MET A 482 0.21 16.07 -3.37
N MET A 483 -0.77 15.37 -2.81
CA MET A 483 -1.47 14.33 -3.54
C MET A 483 -2.66 14.88 -4.34
N ASP A 484 -2.92 14.26 -5.48
CA ASP A 484 -4.19 14.35 -6.20
C ASP A 484 -5.13 13.21 -5.81
N GLY A 485 -6.41 13.32 -6.17
CA GLY A 485 -7.37 12.23 -5.99
C GLY A 485 -7.71 11.95 -4.52
N VAL A 486 -7.45 12.89 -3.62
CA VAL A 486 -7.78 12.79 -2.20
C VAL A 486 -7.93 14.14 -1.52
N ASP A 487 -8.91 14.27 -0.63
CA ASP A 487 -9.05 15.41 0.29
C ASP A 487 -9.71 15.01 1.62
N LEU A 488 -9.72 15.93 2.58
CA LEU A 488 -10.57 15.86 3.77
C LEU A 488 -11.57 17.02 3.70
N PRO A 489 -12.81 16.76 3.26
CA PRO A 489 -13.85 17.81 3.18
C PRO A 489 -14.14 18.43 4.54
N ASN A 490 -14.11 17.62 5.60
CA ASN A 490 -14.35 18.03 6.99
C ASN A 490 -15.66 18.82 7.16
N ASP A 491 -16.67 18.47 6.36
CA ASP A 491 -18.04 18.97 6.50
C ASP A 491 -18.83 18.13 7.51
N SER A 492 -20.12 18.45 7.66
CA SER A 492 -21.00 17.80 8.62
C SER A 492 -21.11 16.29 8.33
N GLY A 493 -20.58 15.47 9.24
CA GLY A 493 -20.60 14.01 9.14
C GLY A 493 -19.31 13.38 8.62
N ASN A 494 -18.37 14.16 8.08
CA ASN A 494 -17.14 13.65 7.46
C ASN A 494 -15.84 14.18 8.06
N GLN A 495 -15.87 14.68 9.31
CA GLN A 495 -14.66 15.13 9.99
C GLN A 495 -13.61 14.01 10.08
N GLY A 496 -12.40 14.30 9.61
CA GLY A 496 -11.27 13.38 9.57
C GLY A 496 -11.43 12.21 8.59
N LYS A 497 -12.45 12.21 7.72
CA LYS A 497 -12.57 11.19 6.68
C LYS A 497 -11.78 11.62 5.45
N TRP A 498 -10.90 10.73 5.00
CA TRP A 498 -10.22 10.84 3.73
C TRP A 498 -11.20 10.43 2.64
N ARG A 499 -11.51 11.35 1.74
CA ARG A 499 -12.30 11.08 0.55
C ARG A 499 -11.34 10.78 -0.59
N ILE A 500 -11.36 9.56 -1.09
CA ILE A 500 -10.41 9.04 -2.10
C ILE A 500 -11.18 8.75 -3.38
N TRP A 501 -10.74 9.33 -4.49
CA TRP A 501 -11.30 9.06 -5.81
C TRP A 501 -10.63 7.85 -6.42
N MET A 502 -11.44 6.86 -6.78
CA MET A 502 -10.98 5.62 -7.39
C MET A 502 -10.86 5.79 -8.91
N PRO A 503 -9.98 5.01 -9.57
CA PRO A 503 -9.82 5.05 -11.03
C PRO A 503 -11.11 4.75 -11.81
N ASP A 504 -12.03 3.96 -11.24
CA ASP A 504 -13.34 3.63 -11.82
C ASP A 504 -14.37 4.78 -11.70
N GLY A 505 -13.98 5.91 -11.10
CA GLY A 505 -14.83 7.08 -10.89
C GLY A 505 -15.63 7.07 -9.59
N THR A 506 -15.62 5.97 -8.83
CA THR A 506 -16.24 5.90 -7.51
C THR A 506 -15.42 6.65 -6.45
N VAL A 507 -16.02 6.88 -5.29
CA VAL A 507 -15.37 7.55 -4.15
C VAL A 507 -15.44 6.66 -2.93
N ARG A 508 -14.30 6.48 -2.27
CA ARG A 508 -14.19 5.80 -0.97
C ARG A 508 -14.01 6.82 0.14
N TRP A 509 -14.61 6.53 1.29
CA TRP A 509 -14.42 7.30 2.51
C TRP A 509 -13.72 6.45 3.54
N VAL A 510 -12.56 6.91 4.01
CA VAL A 510 -11.76 6.20 5.01
C VAL A 510 -11.61 7.09 6.22
N LYS A 511 -12.20 6.66 7.35
CA LYS A 511 -12.13 7.40 8.60
C LYS A 511 -10.71 7.32 9.16
N GLY A 512 -10.03 8.46 9.22
CA GLY A 512 -8.78 8.62 9.95
C GLY A 512 -8.99 9.22 11.34
N LYS A 513 -7.93 9.16 12.15
CA LYS A 513 -7.88 9.81 13.46
C LYS A 513 -7.94 11.33 13.33
N THR A 514 -8.47 12.00 14.34
CA THR A 514 -8.59 13.47 14.36
C THR A 514 -7.56 14.15 15.26
N THR A 515 -6.67 13.38 15.88
CA THR A 515 -5.59 13.90 16.71
C THR A 515 -4.36 14.17 15.85
N SER A 516 -3.82 15.38 15.95
CA SER A 516 -2.64 15.85 15.21
C SER A 516 -1.35 15.63 15.99
N ASP A 517 -0.22 15.72 15.29
CA ASP A 517 1.14 15.57 15.83
C ASP A 517 1.35 14.24 16.58
N GLN A 518 0.92 13.14 15.97
CA GLN A 518 1.05 11.80 16.55
C GLN A 518 1.83 10.85 15.66
N TRP A 519 2.71 10.07 16.28
CA TRP A 519 3.38 8.94 15.67
C TRP A 519 2.36 7.85 15.37
N ILE A 520 2.39 7.34 14.14
CA ILE A 520 1.43 6.38 13.62
C ILE A 520 1.69 5.02 14.29
N THR A 521 0.62 4.44 14.84
CA THR A 521 0.65 3.11 15.49
C THR A 521 -0.30 2.10 14.88
N GLY A 522 -1.20 2.56 14.00
CA GLY A 522 -2.17 1.75 13.29
C GLY A 522 -2.74 2.53 12.11
N VAL A 523 -3.15 1.79 11.08
CA VAL A 523 -3.72 2.33 9.85
C VAL A 523 -5.01 1.60 9.48
N ALA A 524 -5.82 2.22 8.61
CA ALA A 524 -7.01 1.59 8.05
C ALA A 524 -6.64 0.53 7.00
N HIS A 525 -5.98 -0.56 7.43
CA HIS A 525 -5.43 -1.61 6.56
C HIS A 525 -6.50 -2.22 5.64
N GLY A 526 -7.25 -3.23 6.10
CA GLY A 526 -8.42 -3.80 5.38
C GLY A 526 -8.18 -4.14 3.90
N LYS A 527 -9.26 -4.31 3.13
CA LYS A 527 -9.21 -4.71 1.70
C LYS A 527 -8.17 -3.96 0.88
N TYR A 528 -8.02 -2.64 1.09
CA TYR A 528 -7.21 -1.76 0.25
C TYR A 528 -5.82 -1.44 0.82
N MET A 529 -5.50 -1.90 2.03
CA MET A 529 -4.24 -1.61 2.74
C MET A 529 -3.96 -0.10 2.83
N ASP A 530 -4.99 0.71 3.13
CA ASP A 530 -4.84 2.17 3.10
C ASP A 530 -3.90 2.64 4.23
N ILE A 531 -2.92 3.47 3.89
CA ILE A 531 -2.01 4.09 4.87
C ILE A 531 -2.66 5.35 5.45
N VAL A 532 -3.87 5.20 5.98
CA VAL A 532 -4.64 6.26 6.66
C VAL A 532 -4.54 6.03 8.16
N PRO A 533 -3.90 6.92 8.93
CA PRO A 533 -3.70 6.74 10.37
C PRO A 533 -5.02 6.69 11.16
N VAL A 534 -5.15 5.74 12.10
CA VAL A 534 -6.36 5.51 12.91
C VAL A 534 -6.07 5.51 14.42
N GLY A 535 -7.11 5.67 15.22
CA GLY A 535 -7.06 5.52 16.68
C GLY A 535 -6.31 6.64 17.41
N THR A 536 -5.97 6.40 18.68
CA THR A 536 -5.40 7.40 19.61
C THR A 536 -4.04 7.00 20.19
N ALA A 537 -3.59 5.77 19.96
CA ALA A 537 -2.25 5.34 20.35
C ALA A 537 -1.17 6.16 19.63
N ASN A 538 -0.05 6.36 20.34
CA ASN A 538 1.08 7.17 19.91
C ASN A 538 2.38 6.36 20.04
N GLY A 539 3.14 6.26 18.96
CA GLY A 539 4.44 5.59 18.89
C GLY A 539 5.61 6.55 19.13
N SER A 540 6.71 6.30 18.43
CA SER A 540 7.95 7.09 18.45
C SER A 540 8.68 7.01 17.10
N SER A 541 9.83 7.67 17.00
CA SER A 541 10.76 7.58 15.87
C SER A 541 11.42 6.21 15.67
N SER A 542 11.07 5.21 16.49
CA SER A 542 11.70 3.89 16.48
C SER A 542 10.69 2.76 16.77
N THR A 543 9.39 3.06 16.72
CA THR A 543 8.33 2.07 17.01
C THR A 543 7.22 2.19 15.99
N TYR A 544 6.62 1.04 15.64
CA TYR A 544 5.52 0.91 14.71
C TYR A 544 5.84 1.40 13.29
N TYR A 545 5.45 2.62 12.93
CA TYR A 545 5.60 3.16 11.57
C TYR A 545 6.74 4.19 11.46
N CYS A 546 7.31 4.65 12.58
CA CYS A 546 8.35 5.68 12.64
C CYS A 546 8.01 7.01 11.96
N ASP A 547 6.73 7.21 11.63
CA ASP A 547 6.23 8.36 10.89
C ASP A 547 5.10 9.01 11.66
N LYS A 548 4.92 10.32 11.50
CA LYS A 548 3.84 11.06 12.13
C LYS A 548 2.71 11.42 11.17
N TYR A 549 1.55 11.67 11.78
CA TYR A 549 0.38 12.25 11.16
C TYR A 549 0.06 13.64 11.73
N TRP A 550 -0.13 14.60 10.85
CA TRP A 550 -0.72 15.90 11.18
C TRP A 550 -2.06 16.08 10.48
N ILE A 551 -3.01 16.62 11.21
CA ILE A 551 -4.35 16.89 10.70
C ILE A 551 -4.89 18.19 11.30
N SER A 552 -5.71 18.88 10.51
CA SER A 552 -6.70 19.83 10.99
C SER A 552 -8.10 19.33 10.60
N THR A 553 -9.08 19.49 11.49
CA THR A 553 -10.50 19.21 11.19
C THR A 553 -11.22 20.42 10.58
N ALA A 554 -10.49 21.46 10.17
CA ALA A 554 -11.04 22.55 9.38
C ALA A 554 -11.45 22.07 7.98
N ALA A 555 -12.45 22.72 7.37
CA ALA A 555 -13.01 22.33 6.08
C ALA A 555 -11.96 22.27 4.95
N SER A 556 -12.12 21.35 3.98
CA SER A 556 -11.37 21.30 2.71
C SER A 556 -9.85 21.25 2.87
N ARG A 557 -9.32 20.21 3.52
CA ARG A 557 -7.87 20.00 3.61
C ARG A 557 -7.35 19.17 2.44
N VAL A 558 -6.22 19.56 1.89
CA VAL A 558 -5.41 18.74 0.98
C VAL A 558 -4.48 17.84 1.78
N VAL A 559 -3.99 16.76 1.17
CA VAL A 559 -3.15 15.78 1.84
C VAL A 559 -1.76 15.73 1.23
N PHE A 560 -0.75 15.80 2.10
CA PHE A 560 0.67 15.73 1.74
C PHE A 560 1.31 14.46 2.31
N ARG A 561 2.33 13.96 1.61
CA ARG A 561 3.13 12.78 2.01
C ARG A 561 4.64 13.04 1.95
N GLY A 562 5.46 12.07 2.36
CA GLY A 562 6.91 12.04 2.21
C GLY A 562 7.70 12.98 3.14
N TYR A 563 7.08 14.06 3.62
CA TYR A 563 7.69 15.07 4.47
C TYR A 563 8.86 15.85 3.81
N SER A 564 9.26 16.96 4.41
CA SER A 564 10.36 17.80 3.92
C SER A 564 11.59 17.76 4.83
N ASN A 565 12.78 17.64 4.24
CA ASN A 565 14.05 17.41 4.96
C ASN A 565 14.08 16.08 5.75
N SER A 566 15.24 15.74 6.28
CA SER A 566 15.49 14.52 7.06
C SER A 566 15.16 14.75 8.55
N TYR A 567 13.89 14.65 8.94
CA TYR A 567 13.49 14.69 10.36
C TYR A 567 13.01 13.31 10.82
N ALA A 568 13.01 13.09 12.14
CA ALA A 568 12.74 11.80 12.78
C ALA A 568 11.40 11.15 12.46
N TYR A 569 10.48 11.93 11.91
CA TYR A 569 9.08 11.58 11.76
C TYR A 569 8.61 11.55 10.31
N GLY A 570 9.52 11.70 9.34
CA GLY A 570 9.25 11.60 7.91
C GLY A 570 9.59 10.22 7.35
N GLY A 571 8.93 9.85 6.26
CA GLY A 571 9.06 8.53 5.67
C GLY A 571 7.88 8.18 4.78
N VAL A 572 7.82 6.93 4.32
CA VAL A 572 6.80 6.43 3.38
C VAL A 572 5.40 6.32 3.99
N SER A 573 5.22 6.45 5.30
CA SER A 573 3.90 6.41 5.97
C SER A 573 3.44 7.79 6.40
N PHE A 574 4.33 8.78 6.43
CA PHE A 574 4.04 10.16 6.83
C PHE A 574 2.79 10.69 6.14
N ALA A 575 1.95 11.43 6.88
CA ALA A 575 0.85 12.18 6.28
C ALA A 575 0.65 13.54 6.95
N HIS A 576 0.25 14.54 6.16
CA HIS A 576 -0.06 15.88 6.65
C HIS A 576 -1.29 16.46 5.93
N ALA A 577 -2.34 16.74 6.68
CA ALA A 577 -3.63 17.24 6.20
C ALA A 577 -4.10 18.46 7.01
N SER A 578 -3.25 19.47 7.16
CA SER A 578 -3.56 20.69 7.94
C SER A 578 -3.94 21.89 7.07
N ASN A 579 -3.53 21.90 5.80
CA ASN A 579 -3.64 23.06 4.92
C ASN A 579 -4.74 22.89 3.88
N ASP A 580 -5.29 24.00 3.40
CA ASP A 580 -6.20 24.01 2.25
C ASP A 580 -5.44 24.08 0.92
N ALA A 581 -6.19 24.02 -0.18
CA ALA A 581 -5.68 24.00 -1.54
C ALA A 581 -4.87 25.25 -1.94
N SER A 582 -5.04 26.38 -1.24
CA SER A 582 -4.36 27.65 -1.56
C SER A 582 -2.99 27.80 -0.90
N TYR A 583 -2.68 26.96 0.09
CA TYR A 583 -1.42 27.02 0.81
C TYR A 583 -0.23 26.63 -0.08
N SER A 584 0.81 27.46 -0.05
CA SER A 584 2.07 27.21 -0.76
C SER A 584 3.25 27.50 0.15
N TYR A 585 4.31 26.69 0.07
CA TYR A 585 5.52 26.91 0.84
C TYR A 585 6.75 26.36 0.11
N SER A 586 7.95 26.82 0.50
CA SER A 586 9.19 26.43 -0.19
C SER A 586 9.57 24.96 -0.02
N SER A 587 9.00 24.28 0.98
CA SER A 587 9.21 22.86 1.21
C SER A 587 8.12 21.96 0.62
N ILE A 588 7.13 22.55 -0.06
CA ILE A 588 5.99 21.85 -0.66
C ILE A 588 6.20 21.74 -2.16
N GLY A 589 6.21 20.50 -2.67
CA GLY A 589 6.20 20.18 -4.09
C GLY A 589 5.19 19.06 -4.39
N SER A 590 5.40 18.37 -5.50
CA SER A 590 4.72 17.10 -5.80
C SER A 590 5.44 16.39 -6.95
N ARG A 591 5.00 15.18 -7.32
CA ARG A 591 5.52 14.40 -8.44
C ARG A 591 4.40 14.02 -9.40
N LEU A 592 4.69 14.08 -10.70
CA LEU A 592 3.75 13.70 -11.74
C LEU A 592 3.40 12.22 -11.69
N ALA A 593 2.20 11.88 -12.10
CA ALA A 593 1.74 10.53 -12.30
C ALA A 593 0.77 10.45 -13.49
N PHE A 594 0.54 9.25 -14.00
CA PHE A 594 -0.36 9.01 -15.11
C PHE A 594 -1.13 7.72 -14.92
N ARG A 595 -2.45 7.81 -15.12
CA ARG A 595 -3.36 6.67 -15.27
C ARG A 595 -3.98 6.72 -16.65
N GLY A 596 -3.98 5.59 -17.33
CA GLY A 596 -4.51 5.43 -18.68
C GLY A 596 -3.79 4.31 -19.38
N LYS A 597 -3.91 4.24 -20.70
CA LYS A 597 -3.27 3.20 -21.49
C LYS A 597 -1.76 3.41 -21.54
N LEU A 598 -1.00 2.38 -21.17
CA LEU A 598 0.45 2.36 -21.32
C LEU A 598 0.83 1.56 -22.56
N VAL A 599 1.71 2.12 -23.38
CA VAL A 599 2.23 1.45 -24.58
C VAL A 599 3.75 1.36 -24.45
N ARG A 600 4.30 0.15 -24.46
CA ARG A 600 5.75 -0.02 -24.54
C ARG A 600 6.21 0.20 -25.97
N ALA A 601 7.23 1.03 -26.17
CA ALA A 601 7.84 1.22 -27.49
C ALA A 601 8.53 -0.07 -27.97
N GLU A 602 8.48 -0.32 -29.29
CA GLU A 602 9.10 -1.50 -29.92
C GLU A 602 10.63 -1.47 -29.90
N SER A 603 11.23 -0.28 -29.98
CA SER A 603 12.66 -0.05 -29.87
C SER A 603 12.97 1.35 -29.33
N VAL A 604 14.22 1.58 -28.95
CA VAL A 604 14.69 2.92 -28.51
C VAL A 604 14.61 3.94 -29.65
N GLU A 605 14.92 3.54 -30.89
CA GLU A 605 14.79 4.39 -32.07
C GLU A 605 13.35 4.79 -32.31
N ALA A 606 12.42 3.83 -32.24
CA ALA A 606 10.99 4.09 -32.38
C ALA A 606 10.52 5.05 -31.28
N TYR A 607 10.92 4.83 -30.03
CA TYR A 607 10.61 5.72 -28.92
C TYR A 607 11.12 7.15 -29.15
N LYS A 608 12.39 7.30 -29.57
CA LYS A 608 13.01 8.60 -29.84
C LYS A 608 12.31 9.34 -30.98
N ALA A 609 11.77 8.63 -31.97
CA ALA A 609 11.02 9.22 -33.07
C ALA A 609 9.62 9.74 -32.67
N ILE A 610 9.03 9.23 -31.58
CA ILE A 610 7.70 9.68 -31.09
C ILE A 610 7.74 11.14 -30.67
N ARG A 611 6.70 11.87 -31.05
CA ARG A 611 6.40 13.22 -30.58
C ARG A 611 5.34 13.18 -29.49
N GLU A 612 5.60 13.85 -28.38
CA GLU A 612 4.59 14.09 -27.35
C GLU A 612 3.46 14.94 -27.93
N VAL A 613 2.21 14.58 -27.63
CA VAL A 613 1.04 15.41 -27.95
C VAL A 613 1.00 16.58 -26.96
N LEU A 614 0.99 17.80 -27.50
CA LEU A 614 1.11 19.02 -26.71
C LEU A 614 -0.05 19.23 -25.76
#